data_AF-A0A9E2C6Y1-F1
#
_entry.id   AF-A0A9E2C6Y1-F1
#
_cell.length_a   1.000
_cell.length_b   1.000
_cell.length_c   1.000
_cell.angle_alpha   90.00
_cell.angle_beta   90.00
_cell.angle_gamma   90.00
#
_symmetry.space_group_name_H-M   'P 1'
#
loop_
_entity.id
_entity.type
_entity.pdbx_description
1 polymer ?
#
loop_
_entity_poly.entity_id
_entity_poly.type
_entity_poly.pdbx_seq_one_letter_code
_entity_poly.pdbx_strand_id
1 'polypeptide(L)'
;MSSRRLRLALARERLIERSGRLRNEAAAQSAVLLPALEAGDRLRDGVQWLRMHPQIVAATLVGLAVVRPRRVWRWGLRAWAGWRVLQQLQQRVAGR
;
A
#
# COMPACT_ATOMS: atom_id res chain seq x y z
N MET A 1 -44.11 -24.01 15.73
CA MET A 1 -42.63 -24.01 15.62
C MET A 1 -42.17 -23.48 14.26
N SER A 2 -42.46 -22.21 13.92
CA SER A 2 -42.18 -21.72 12.54
C SER A 2 -42.08 -20.19 12.42
N SER A 3 -42.86 -19.44 13.21
CA SER A 3 -42.91 -17.97 13.17
C SER A 3 -41.58 -17.29 13.55
N ARG A 4 -40.79 -17.91 14.43
CA ARG A 4 -39.47 -17.38 14.84
C ARG A 4 -38.42 -17.51 13.74
N ARG A 5 -38.46 -18.60 12.96
CA ARG A 5 -37.55 -18.84 11.82
C ARG A 5 -37.88 -17.90 10.66
N LEU A 6 -39.16 -17.67 10.39
CA LEU A 6 -39.60 -16.72 9.37
C LEU A 6 -39.16 -15.28 9.69
N ARG A 7 -39.31 -14.85 10.95
CA ARG A 7 -38.82 -13.53 11.41
C ARG A 7 -37.30 -13.39 11.29
N LEU A 8 -36.55 -14.44 11.62
CA LEU A 8 -35.08 -14.45 11.48
C LEU A 8 -34.64 -14.41 10.01
N ALA A 9 -35.35 -15.10 9.11
CA ALA A 9 -35.07 -15.06 7.68
C ALA A 9 -35.25 -13.64 7.11
N LEU A 10 -36.35 -12.97 7.46
CA LEU A 10 -36.62 -11.59 7.04
C LEU A 10 -35.61 -10.60 7.63
N ALA A 11 -35.18 -10.81 8.89
CA ALA A 11 -34.14 -9.98 9.50
C ALA A 11 -32.77 -10.18 8.82
N ARG A 12 -32.46 -11.42 8.41
CA ARG A 12 -31.23 -11.77 7.69
C ARG A 12 -31.18 -11.10 6.32
N GLU A 13 -32.28 -11.15 5.56
CA GLU A 13 -32.35 -10.50 4.24
C GLU A 13 -32.10 -8.99 4.35
N ARG A 14 -32.73 -8.31 5.31
CA ARG A 14 -32.50 -6.87 5.57
C ARG A 14 -31.07 -6.55 5.96
N LEU A 15 -30.42 -7.43 6.72
CA LEU A 15 -29.01 -7.27 7.10
C LEU A 15 -28.07 -7.44 5.90
N ILE A 16 -28.34 -8.42 5.04
CA ILE A 16 -27.55 -8.66 3.83
C ILE A 16 -27.67 -7.47 2.88
N GLU A 17 -28.89 -6.94 2.68
CA GLU A 17 -29.12 -5.75 1.85
C GLU A 17 -28.34 -4.52 2.37
N ARG A 18 -28.41 -4.26 3.68
CA ARG A 18 -27.66 -3.16 4.31
C ARG A 18 -26.15 -3.37 4.20
N SER A 19 -25.67 -4.58 4.42
CA SER A 19 -24.24 -4.90 4.31
C SER A 19 -23.74 -4.73 2.87
N GLY A 20 -24.54 -5.12 1.88
CA GLY A 20 -24.23 -4.90 0.47
C GLY A 20 -24.09 -3.41 0.13
N ARG A 21 -25.03 -2.58 0.60
CA ARG A 21 -24.96 -1.12 0.41
C ARG A 21 -23.73 -0.51 1.08
N LEU A 22 -23.45 -0.89 2.33
CA LEU A 22 -22.30 -0.37 3.07
C LEU A 22 -20.97 -0.74 2.40
N ARG A 23 -20.87 -1.97 1.87
CA ARG A 23 -19.68 -2.42 1.13
C ARG A 23 -19.50 -1.69 -0.19
N ASN A 24 -20.58 -1.42 -0.91
CA ASN A 24 -20.52 -0.64 -2.16
C ASN A 24 -20.14 0.81 -1.90
N GLU A 25 -20.65 1.44 -0.83
CA GLU A 25 -20.24 2.80 -0.43
C GLU A 25 -18.78 2.84 0.01
N ALA A 26 -18.32 1.84 0.79
CA ALA A 26 -16.91 1.73 1.17
C ALA A 26 -16.03 1.51 -0.07
N ALA A 27 -16.44 0.64 -0.99
CA ALA A 27 -15.76 0.40 -2.26
C ALA A 27 -15.68 1.68 -3.09
N ALA A 28 -16.78 2.42 -3.25
CA ALA A 28 -16.83 3.68 -3.99
C ALA A 28 -15.95 4.78 -3.36
N GLN A 29 -15.92 4.89 -2.03
CA GLN A 29 -15.04 5.82 -1.32
C GLN A 29 -13.56 5.43 -1.44
N SER A 30 -13.28 4.12 -1.35
CA SER A 30 -11.93 3.58 -1.55
C SER A 30 -11.48 3.60 -3.02
N ALA A 31 -12.40 3.70 -3.98
CA ALA A 31 -12.10 3.80 -5.41
C ALA A 31 -11.27 5.03 -5.78
N VAL A 32 -11.41 6.11 -5.02
CA VAL A 32 -10.56 7.31 -5.18
C VAL A 32 -9.13 7.05 -4.68
N LEU A 33 -8.98 6.16 -3.70
CA LEU A 33 -7.69 5.78 -3.10
C LEU A 33 -7.07 4.54 -3.75
N LEU A 34 -7.82 3.83 -4.59
CA LEU A 34 -7.39 2.64 -5.32
C LEU A 34 -6.07 2.84 -6.08
N PRO A 35 -5.82 3.95 -6.82
CA PRO A 35 -4.52 4.16 -7.44
C PRO A 35 -3.37 4.33 -6.43
N ALA A 36 -3.64 4.90 -5.25
CA ALA A 36 -2.64 5.03 -4.19
C ALA A 36 -2.38 3.69 -3.48
N LEU A 37 -3.43 2.88 -3.28
CA LEU A 37 -3.34 1.53 -2.74
C LEU A 37 -2.65 0.57 -3.71
N GLU A 38 -2.96 0.62 -5.00
CA GLU A 38 -2.27 -0.14 -6.04
C GLU A 38 -0.78 0.23 -6.11
N ALA A 39 -0.44 1.52 -5.94
CA ALA A 39 0.96 1.92 -5.85
C ALA A 39 1.65 1.33 -4.61
N GLY A 40 0.94 1.27 -3.47
CA GLY A 40 1.39 0.60 -2.26
C GLY A 40 1.58 -0.92 -2.44
N ASP A 41 0.65 -1.59 -3.10
CA ASP A 41 0.73 -3.03 -3.39
C ASP A 41 1.88 -3.33 -4.35
N ARG A 42 2.08 -2.52 -5.41
CA ARG A 42 3.23 -2.67 -6.31
C ARG A 42 4.56 -2.46 -5.60
N LEU A 43 4.64 -1.52 -4.65
CA LEU A 43 5.82 -1.33 -3.83
C LEU A 43 6.08 -2.55 -2.95
N ARG A 44 5.03 -3.12 -2.35
CA ARG A 44 5.11 -4.31 -1.52
C ARG A 44 5.58 -5.52 -2.32
N ASP A 45 4.99 -5.74 -3.49
CA ASP A 45 5.38 -6.82 -4.41
C ASP A 45 6.80 -6.65 -4.91
N GLY A 46 7.21 -5.41 -5.23
CA GLY A 46 8.59 -5.08 -5.60
C GLY A 46 9.58 -5.39 -4.47
N VAL A 47 9.25 -5.07 -3.22
CA VAL A 47 10.07 -5.40 -2.04
C VAL A 47 10.12 -6.92 -1.81
N GLN A 48 9.01 -7.62 -2.02
CA GLN A 48 8.97 -9.08 -1.92
C GLN A 48 9.84 -9.75 -2.99
N TRP A 49 9.79 -9.27 -4.23
CA TRP A 49 10.67 -9.71 -5.31
C TRP A 49 12.14 -9.44 -4.99
N LEU A 50 12.44 -8.25 -4.43
CA LEU A 50 13.79 -7.86 -3.97
C LEU A 50 14.34 -8.84 -2.93
N ARG A 51 13.49 -9.27 -2.00
CA ARG A 51 13.82 -10.26 -0.96
C ARG A 51 14.03 -11.66 -1.53
N MET A 52 13.31 -12.04 -2.58
CA MET A 52 13.51 -13.33 -3.25
C MET A 52 14.77 -13.35 -4.12
N HIS A 53 15.21 -12.19 -4.64
CA HIS A 53 16.38 -12.10 -5.52
C HIS A 53 17.44 -11.08 -5.05
N PRO A 54 17.99 -11.22 -3.83
CA PRO A 54 18.96 -10.27 -3.29
C PRO A 54 20.24 -10.17 -4.13
N GLN A 55 20.65 -11.26 -4.76
CA GLN A 55 21.83 -11.35 -5.62
C GLN A 55 21.72 -10.49 -6.88
N ILE A 56 20.56 -10.46 -7.54
CA ILE A 56 20.34 -9.67 -8.75
C ILE A 56 20.42 -8.17 -8.39
N VAL A 57 19.82 -7.81 -7.27
CA VAL A 57 19.79 -6.45 -6.75
C VAL A 57 21.19 -5.98 -6.38
N ALA A 58 21.95 -6.80 -5.66
CA ALA A 58 23.33 -6.53 -5.31
C ALA A 58 24.20 -6.36 -6.57
N ALA A 59 24.10 -7.28 -7.54
CA ALA A 59 24.84 -7.19 -8.79
C ALA A 59 24.50 -5.93 -9.59
N THR A 60 23.22 -5.55 -9.64
CA THR A 60 22.77 -4.34 -10.34
C THR A 60 23.31 -3.08 -9.66
N LEU A 61 23.26 -3.02 -8.32
CA LEU A 61 23.79 -1.88 -7.55
C LEU A 61 25.31 -1.76 -7.72
N VAL A 62 26.04 -2.87 -7.59
CA VAL A 62 27.49 -2.89 -7.75
C VAL A 62 27.89 -2.52 -9.18
N GLY A 63 27.23 -3.09 -10.19
CA GLY A 63 27.46 -2.75 -11.59
C GLY A 63 27.22 -1.26 -11.88
N LEU A 64 26.14 -0.69 -11.35
CA LEU A 64 25.85 0.74 -11.51
C LEU A 64 26.90 1.63 -10.82
N ALA A 65 27.37 1.21 -9.63
CA ALA A 65 28.41 1.91 -8.87
C ALA A 65 29.76 1.90 -9.60
N VAL A 66 30.11 0.78 -10.24
CA VAL A 66 31.34 0.62 -11.04
C VAL A 66 31.27 1.48 -12.31
N VAL A 67 30.13 1.48 -13.01
CA VAL A 67 29.98 2.20 -14.28
C VAL A 67 29.94 3.72 -14.08
N ARG A 68 29.26 4.23 -13.05
CA ARG A 68 29.16 5.68 -12.78
C ARG A 68 29.10 6.03 -11.29
N PRO A 69 30.24 6.00 -10.57
CA PRO A 69 30.28 6.26 -9.13
C PRO A 69 29.78 7.66 -8.77
N ARG A 70 30.10 8.68 -9.59
CA ARG A 70 29.63 10.06 -9.37
C ARG A 70 28.12 10.22 -9.49
N ARG A 71 27.45 9.43 -10.33
CA ARG A 71 25.98 9.47 -10.42
C ARG A 71 25.38 8.74 -9.22
N VAL A 72 25.89 7.57 -8.86
CA VAL A 72 25.43 6.84 -7.67
C VAL A 72 25.52 7.70 -6.42
N TRP A 73 26.59 8.46 -6.23
CA TRP A 73 26.73 9.38 -5.10
C TRP A 73 25.67 10.50 -5.10
N ARG A 74 25.42 11.12 -6.26
CA ARG A 74 24.38 12.16 -6.40
C ARG A 74 22.97 11.60 -6.19
N TRP A 75 22.67 10.43 -6.71
CA TRP A 75 21.37 9.78 -6.52
C TRP A 75 21.19 9.27 -5.09
N GLY A 76 22.24 8.74 -4.46
CA GLY A 76 22.26 8.34 -3.06
C GLY A 76 22.04 9.53 -2.12
N LEU A 77 22.73 10.66 -2.34
CA LEU A 77 22.51 11.90 -1.61
C LEU A 77 21.09 12.44 -1.80
N ARG A 78 20.54 12.41 -3.02
CA ARG A 78 19.17 12.86 -3.30
C ARG A 78 18.12 11.98 -2.63
N ALA A 79 18.28 10.66 -2.72
CA ALA A 79 17.41 9.71 -2.05
C ALA A 79 17.46 9.91 -0.52
N TRP A 80 18.65 10.08 0.04
CA TRP A 80 18.84 10.32 1.47
C TRP A 80 18.27 11.66 1.92
N ALA A 81 18.48 12.73 1.15
CA ALA A 81 17.89 14.04 1.43
C ALA A 81 16.35 14.00 1.36
N GLY A 82 15.79 13.35 0.33
CA GLY A 82 14.34 13.13 0.20
C GLY A 82 13.78 12.33 1.37
N TRP A 83 14.46 11.26 1.79
CA TRP A 83 14.10 10.47 2.96
C TRP A 83 14.12 11.31 4.25
N ARG A 84 15.15 12.13 4.45
CA ARG A 84 15.24 13.02 5.62
C ARG A 84 14.11 14.04 5.67
N VAL A 85 13.72 14.60 4.52
CA VAL A 85 12.58 15.51 4.40
C VAL A 85 11.28 14.78 4.71
N LEU A 86 11.08 13.60 4.16
CA LEU A 86 9.88 12.79 4.42
C LEU A 86 9.76 12.42 5.90
N GLN A 87 10.87 12.05 6.55
CA GLN A 87 10.91 11.75 7.97
C GLN A 87 10.58 12.97 8.83
N GLN A 88 11.06 14.16 8.45
CA GLN A 88 10.67 15.41 9.12
C GLN A 88 9.20 15.76 8.92
N LEU A 89 8.64 15.51 7.73
CA LEU A 89 7.19 15.66 7.50
C LEU A 89 6.39 14.68 8.36
N GLN A 90 6.80 13.41 8.43
CA GLN A 90 6.15 12.41 9.28
C GLN A 90 6.20 12.81 10.76
N GLN A 91 7.33 13.31 11.25
CA GLN A 91 7.44 13.80 12.63
C GLN A 91 6.51 15.00 12.90
N ARG A 92 6.34 15.89 11.92
CA ARG A 92 5.42 17.04 12.03
C ARG A 92 3.95 16.65 11.95
N VAL A 93 3.62 15.60 11.20
CA VAL A 93 2.24 15.09 11.06
C VAL A 93 1.86 14.21 12.25
N ALA A 94 2.79 13.41 12.80
CA ALA A 94 2.56 12.59 13.98
C ALA A 94 2.57 13.40 15.30
N GLY A 95 2.98 14.68 15.26
CA GLY A 95 2.98 15.60 16.39
C GLY A 95 1.72 16.47 16.52
N ARG A 96 0.63 16.15 15.80
CA ARG A 96 -0.72 16.71 16.01
C ARG A 96 -1.66 15.61 16.46
#